data_AF-A0A2E4XQG8-F1
#
_entry.id   AF-A0A2E4XQG8-F1
#
_cell.length_a   1.000
_cell.length_b   1.000
_cell.length_c   1.000
_cell.angle_alpha   90.00
_cell.angle_beta   90.00
_cell.angle_gamma   90.00
#
_symmetry.space_group_name_H-M   'P 1'
#
loop_
_entity.id
_entity.type
_entity.pdbx_description
1 polymer ?
#
loop_
_entity_poly.entity_id
_entity_poly.type
_entity_poly.pdbx_seq_one_letter_code
_entity_poly.pdbx_strand_id
1 'polypeptide(L)'
;MVIADSCYSGTLTRSAAVGLRDANYLKRMSKKRARVALVSGGLEPVEDDGGDGNSPFARAFLKALSNNTDVIDGTRLFAEIRRPVILHAKQTPEYSDVRDSGHDGGDFLFVRKP
;
A
#
# COMPACT_ATOMS: atom_id res chain seq x y z
N MET A 1 -8.18 2.16 -5.91
CA MET A 1 -7.48 1.65 -4.74
C MET A 1 -8.41 1.85 -3.58
N VAL A 2 -8.49 0.88 -2.68
CA VAL A 2 -9.12 1.04 -1.38
C VAL A 2 -8.00 1.05 -0.36
N ILE A 3 -8.05 2.01 0.56
CA ILE A 3 -7.14 2.08 1.70
C ILE A 3 -8.02 2.03 2.95
N ALA A 4 -7.78 1.07 3.82
CA ALA A 4 -8.56 0.90 5.04
C ALA A 4 -7.64 0.73 6.24
N ASP A 5 -7.88 1.53 7.27
CA ASP A 5 -7.21 1.42 8.56
C ASP A 5 -8.13 0.69 9.54
N SER A 6 -8.32 -0.60 9.29
CA SER A 6 -9.17 -1.49 10.08
C SER A 6 -8.80 -2.95 9.79
N CYS A 7 -9.16 -3.86 10.71
CA CYS A 7 -9.00 -5.30 10.48
C CYS A 7 -9.79 -5.72 9.24
N TYR A 8 -9.16 -6.42 8.30
CA TYR A 8 -9.81 -6.91 7.10
C TYR A 8 -9.47 -8.39 6.85
N SER A 9 -10.47 -9.26 6.97
CA SER A 9 -10.32 -10.74 6.92
C SER A 9 -10.26 -11.34 5.51
N GLY A 10 -10.24 -10.52 4.46
CA GLY A 10 -10.30 -10.99 3.07
C GLY A 10 -8.96 -11.54 2.60
N THR A 11 -8.89 -12.84 2.30
CA THR A 11 -7.72 -13.47 1.67
C THR A 11 -7.58 -12.98 0.22
N LEU A 12 -6.90 -11.85 0.06
CA LEU A 12 -6.48 -11.32 -1.23
C LEU A 12 -4.97 -11.35 -1.22
N THR A 13 -4.33 -12.39 -1.74
CA THR A 13 -2.88 -12.38 -1.85
C THR A 13 -2.40 -13.00 -3.16
N ARG A 14 -1.79 -12.16 -4.00
CA ARG A 14 -0.72 -12.55 -4.92
C ARG A 14 0.35 -11.46 -4.82
N SER A 15 1.54 -11.84 -4.38
CA SER A 15 2.64 -10.89 -4.18
C SER A 15 3.12 -10.34 -5.54
N ALA A 16 3.18 -9.01 -5.67
CA ALA A 16 3.79 -8.37 -6.84
C ALA A 16 5.31 -8.32 -6.67
N ALA A 17 6.05 -8.85 -7.64
CA ALA A 17 7.51 -8.81 -7.65
C ALA A 17 8.03 -7.37 -7.87
N VAL A 18 9.08 -7.01 -7.15
CA VAL A 18 9.79 -5.72 -7.31
C VAL A 18 10.89 -5.90 -8.36
N GLY A 19 10.62 -5.49 -9.60
CA GLY A 19 11.62 -5.38 -10.67
C GLY A 19 12.15 -3.95 -10.83
N LEU A 20 13.09 -3.73 -11.76
CA LEU A 20 13.52 -2.39 -12.18
C LEU A 20 12.35 -1.65 -12.85
N ARG A 21 12.01 -0.47 -12.34
CA ARG A 21 10.83 0.32 -12.73
C ARG A 21 11.29 1.64 -13.36
N ASP A 22 11.52 1.60 -14.68
CA ASP A 22 11.91 2.76 -15.49
C ASP A 22 10.70 3.59 -15.94
N ALA A 23 10.93 4.70 -16.66
CA ALA A 23 9.85 5.53 -17.19
C ALA A 23 8.88 4.75 -18.10
N ASN A 24 9.37 3.74 -18.82
CA ASN A 24 8.54 2.87 -19.64
C ASN A 24 7.62 1.99 -18.79
N TYR A 25 8.12 1.45 -17.68
CA TYR A 25 7.30 0.74 -16.70
C TYR A 25 6.17 1.63 -16.19
N LEU A 26 6.46 2.84 -15.73
CA LEU A 26 5.45 3.77 -15.22
C LEU A 26 4.39 4.10 -16.29
N LYS A 27 4.83 4.33 -17.53
CA LYS A 27 3.93 4.56 -18.68
C LYS A 27 3.06 3.35 -19.04
N ARG A 28 3.55 2.12 -18.82
CA ARG A 28 2.75 0.91 -19.00
C ARG A 28 1.73 0.75 -17.88
N MET A 29 2.13 0.99 -16.63
CA MET A 29 1.24 0.88 -15.47
C MET A 29 0.10 1.90 -15.54
N SER A 30 0.39 3.14 -15.93
CA SER A 30 -0.63 4.20 -16.03
C SER A 30 -1.74 3.93 -17.05
N LYS A 31 -1.53 2.99 -17.98
CA LYS A 31 -2.52 2.59 -19.00
C LYS A 31 -3.38 1.40 -18.60
N LYS A 32 -3.02 0.69 -17.53
CA LYS A 32 -3.71 -0.54 -17.09
C LYS A 32 -4.75 -0.23 -16.03
N ARG A 33 -5.80 -1.04 -15.97
CA ARG A 33 -6.79 -0.96 -14.90
C ARG A 33 -6.21 -1.52 -13.60
N ALA A 34 -6.20 -0.69 -12.57
CA ALA A 34 -5.76 -1.07 -11.22
C ALA A 34 -6.95 -1.17 -10.26
N ARG A 35 -7.02 -2.29 -9.55
CA ARG A 35 -7.99 -2.59 -8.48
C ARG A 35 -7.25 -3.29 -7.36
N VAL A 36 -6.79 -2.50 -6.40
CA VAL A 36 -5.94 -2.96 -5.30
C VAL A 36 -6.47 -2.46 -3.97
N ALA A 37 -6.22 -3.22 -2.92
CA ALA A 37 -6.48 -2.89 -1.52
C ALA A 37 -5.15 -2.76 -0.76
N LEU A 38 -5.07 -1.76 0.11
CA LEU A 38 -4.01 -1.59 1.09
C LEU A 38 -4.69 -1.49 2.47
N VAL A 39 -4.42 -2.43 3.36
CA VAL A 39 -5.09 -2.52 4.67
C VAL A 39 -4.08 -2.58 5.81
N SER A 40 -4.46 -2.09 6.98
CA SER A 40 -3.57 -1.99 8.16
C SER A 40 -3.29 -3.32 8.84
N GLY A 41 -4.22 -4.29 8.74
CA GLY A 41 -4.06 -5.64 9.26
C GLY A 41 -4.99 -6.65 8.58
N GLY A 42 -4.63 -7.93 8.67
CA GLY A 42 -5.47 -9.05 8.23
C GLY A 42 -6.49 -9.42 9.29
N LEU A 43 -6.28 -10.57 9.93
CA LEU A 43 -7.13 -11.07 11.02
C LEU A 43 -6.70 -10.57 12.40
N GLU A 44 -5.52 -9.96 12.51
CA GLU A 44 -4.99 -9.44 13.76
C GLU A 44 -5.71 -8.15 14.17
N PRO A 45 -5.88 -7.89 15.49
CA PRO A 45 -6.38 -6.62 15.98
C PRO A 45 -5.43 -5.48 15.59
N VAL A 46 -6.00 -4.39 15.08
CA VAL A 46 -5.27 -3.17 14.71
C VAL A 46 -5.09 -2.28 15.94
N GLU A 47 -3.93 -1.64 16.04
CA GLU A 47 -3.64 -0.70 17.13
C GLU A 47 -4.06 0.71 16.71
N ASP A 48 -4.85 1.39 17.55
CA ASP A 48 -5.37 2.73 17.25
C ASP A 48 -4.38 3.86 17.63
N ASP A 49 -3.41 3.59 18.51
CA ASP A 49 -2.47 4.60 19.02
C ASP A 49 -1.03 4.35 18.59
N GLY A 50 -0.59 5.12 17.60
CA GLY A 50 0.80 5.22 17.16
C GLY A 50 1.52 6.44 17.73
N GLY A 51 1.13 6.99 18.88
CA GLY A 51 1.88 8.03 19.59
C GLY A 51 1.77 9.46 19.04
N ASP A 52 1.27 9.65 17.82
CA ASP A 52 1.09 10.97 17.17
C ASP A 52 -0.40 11.26 16.84
N GLY A 53 -1.34 10.60 17.52
CA GLY A 53 -2.78 10.71 17.25
C GLY A 53 -3.25 9.98 15.99
N ASN A 54 -2.39 9.17 15.38
CA ASN A 54 -2.70 8.29 14.25
C ASN A 54 -2.34 6.84 14.62
N SER A 55 -3.00 5.86 14.00
CA SER A 55 -2.60 4.46 14.11
C SER A 55 -1.15 4.26 13.60
N PRO A 56 -0.44 3.18 13.99
CA PRO A 56 0.87 2.85 13.44
C PRO A 56 0.87 2.77 11.90
N PHE A 57 -0.22 2.25 11.30
CA PHE A 57 -0.39 2.18 9.85
C PHE A 57 -0.55 3.57 9.23
N ALA A 58 -1.49 4.38 9.72
CA ALA A 58 -1.74 5.71 9.20
C ALA A 58 -0.50 6.60 9.30
N ARG A 59 0.22 6.54 10.43
CA ARG A 59 1.49 7.24 10.63
C ARG A 59 2.55 6.82 9.59
N ALA A 60 2.72 5.52 9.36
CA ALA A 60 3.67 5.02 8.37
C ALA A 60 3.28 5.40 6.93
N PHE A 61 1.99 5.31 6.60
CA PHE A 61 1.43 5.72 5.31
C PHE A 61 1.68 7.20 5.02
N LEU A 62 1.32 8.08 5.96
CA LEU A 62 1.54 9.52 5.83
C LEU A 62 3.02 9.86 5.70
N LYS A 63 3.89 9.25 6.52
CA LYS A 63 5.33 9.46 6.46
C LYS A 63 5.93 9.05 5.12
N ALA A 64 5.51 7.91 4.55
CA ALA A 64 5.96 7.46 3.24
C ALA A 64 5.55 8.44 2.13
N LEU A 65 4.30 8.93 2.17
CA LEU A 65 3.82 9.94 1.21
C LEU A 65 4.53 11.29 1.35
N SER A 66 4.74 11.77 2.58
CA SER A 66 5.41 13.05 2.84
C SER A 66 6.88 13.06 2.42
N ASN A 67 7.57 11.92 2.57
CA ASN A 67 8.97 11.77 2.19
C ASN A 67 9.17 11.46 0.70
N ASN A 68 8.10 11.18 -0.04
CA ASN A 68 8.20 10.84 -1.45
C ASN A 68 8.68 12.04 -2.28
N THR A 69 9.74 11.83 -3.04
CA THR A 69 10.35 12.84 -3.94
C THR A 69 10.20 12.50 -5.42
N ASP A 70 9.60 11.35 -5.76
CA ASP A 70 9.48 10.85 -7.14
C ASP A 70 8.07 10.26 -7.38
N VAL A 71 7.85 9.61 -8.52
CA VAL A 71 6.67 8.77 -8.76
C VAL A 71 6.91 7.41 -8.09
N ILE A 72 6.10 7.13 -7.07
CA ILE A 72 6.11 5.84 -6.37
C ILE A 72 4.83 5.08 -6.70
N ASP A 73 4.93 3.79 -6.98
CA ASP A 73 3.75 2.95 -7.17
C ASP A 73 3.27 2.32 -5.86
N GLY A 74 2.05 1.77 -5.88
CA GLY A 74 1.42 1.17 -4.71
C GLY A 74 2.24 0.04 -4.09
N THR A 75 2.89 -0.79 -4.91
CA THR A 75 3.78 -1.87 -4.42
C THR A 75 4.96 -1.31 -3.61
N ARG A 76 5.62 -0.26 -4.11
CA ARG A 76 6.78 0.35 -3.45
C ARG A 76 6.36 1.15 -2.23
N LEU A 77 5.24 1.88 -2.31
CA LEU A 77 4.65 2.56 -1.17
C LEU A 77 4.33 1.56 -0.04
N PHE A 78 3.76 0.41 -0.38
CA PHE A 78 3.50 -0.65 0.58
C PHE A 78 4.80 -1.19 1.23
N ALA A 79 5.86 -1.39 0.46
CA ALA A 79 7.15 -1.84 1.00
C ALA A 79 7.72 -0.85 2.05
N GLU A 80 7.55 0.45 1.81
CA GLU A 80 7.96 1.51 2.75
C GLU A 80 7.09 1.55 4.02
N ILE A 81 5.81 1.16 3.94
CA ILE A 81 4.86 1.13 5.07
C ILE A 81 5.03 -0.15 5.90
N ARG A 82 5.14 -1.29 5.23
CA ARG A 82 5.07 -2.61 5.87
C ARG A 82 6.11 -2.79 6.97
N ARG A 83 7.37 -2.41 6.69
CA ARG A 83 8.47 -2.60 7.64
C ARG A 83 8.28 -1.76 8.92
N PRO A 84 8.04 -0.44 8.86
CA PRO A 84 7.73 0.35 10.06
C PRO A 84 6.55 -0.18 10.87
N VAL A 85 5.46 -0.62 10.25
CA VAL A 85 4.29 -1.09 11.00
C VAL A 85 4.60 -2.38 11.76
N ILE A 86 5.21 -3.37 11.10
CA ILE A 86 5.57 -4.66 11.75
C ILE A 86 6.57 -4.47 12.89
N LEU A 87 7.44 -3.45 12.82
CA LEU A 87 8.42 -3.16 13.89
C LEU A 87 7.80 -2.46 15.11
N HIS A 88 6.63 -1.85 14.97
CA HIS A 88 6.04 -0.98 15.98
C HIS A 88 4.62 -1.37 16.41
N ALA A 89 4.03 -2.40 15.80
CA ALA A 89 2.68 -2.88 16.10
C ALA A 89 2.57 -4.38 15.84
N LYS A 90 1.54 -5.03 16.42
CA LYS A 90 1.26 -6.46 16.18
C LYS A 90 0.59 -6.75 14.84
N GLN A 91 0.00 -5.74 14.22
CA GLN A 91 -0.68 -5.85 12.93
C GLN A 91 0.32 -5.96 11.77
N THR A 92 -0.04 -6.73 10.74
CA THR A 92 0.74 -6.85 9.51
C THR A 92 -0.04 -6.24 8.35
N PRO A 93 0.41 -5.11 7.78
CA PRO A 93 -0.27 -4.53 6.63
C PRO A 93 -0.27 -5.48 5.43
N GLU A 94 -1.34 -5.44 4.65
CA GLU A 94 -1.49 -6.22 3.42
C GLU A 94 -1.71 -5.34 2.20
N TYR A 95 -1.17 -5.77 1.06
CA TYR A 95 -1.34 -5.13 -0.25
C TYR A 95 -1.66 -6.16 -1.31
N SER A 96 -2.77 -5.96 -2.02
CA SER A 96 -3.28 -7.01 -2.90
C SER A 96 -4.30 -6.56 -3.94
N ASP A 97 -4.48 -7.38 -4.97
CA ASP A 97 -5.49 -7.18 -6.00
C ASP A 97 -6.89 -7.50 -5.46
N VAL A 98 -7.89 -6.64 -5.73
CA VAL A 98 -9.29 -6.91 -5.40
C VAL A 98 -9.83 -8.02 -6.31
N ARG A 99 -10.25 -9.16 -5.74
CA ARG A 99 -10.80 -10.29 -6.50
C ARG A 99 -12.08 -9.91 -7.24
N ASP A 100 -12.28 -10.52 -8.41
CA ASP A 100 -13.46 -10.36 -9.27
C ASP A 100 -13.83 -8.90 -9.62
N SER A 101 -12.83 -8.01 -9.62
CA SER A 101 -13.03 -6.56 -9.82
C SER A 101 -12.57 -6.04 -11.19
N GLY A 102 -12.10 -6.93 -12.07
CA GLY A 102 -11.53 -6.56 -13.37
C GLY A 102 -10.15 -5.91 -13.28
N HIS A 103 -9.31 -6.35 -12.34
CA HIS A 103 -7.89 -5.96 -12.24
C HIS A 103 -7.10 -6.42 -13.49
N ASP A 104 -6.28 -5.56 -14.08
CA ASP A 104 -5.56 -5.82 -15.35
C ASP A 104 -4.02 -5.74 -15.20
N GLY A 105 -3.52 -5.98 -13.98
CA GLY A 105 -2.09 -5.96 -13.66
C GLY A 105 -1.48 -4.55 -13.68
N GLY A 106 -2.31 -3.52 -13.45
CA GLY A 106 -1.90 -2.15 -13.24
C GLY A 106 -1.70 -1.85 -11.76
N ASP A 107 -0.95 -0.79 -11.46
CA ASP A 107 -0.71 -0.34 -10.08
C ASP A 107 -1.11 1.14 -9.94
N PHE A 108 -1.39 1.58 -8.71
CA PHE A 108 -1.59 3.00 -8.43
C PHE A 108 -0.25 3.73 -8.45
N LEU A 109 -0.21 4.89 -9.09
CA LEU A 109 0.97 5.77 -9.11
C LEU A 109 0.68 6.99 -8.24
N PHE A 110 1.52 7.21 -7.24
CA PHE A 110 1.49 8.37 -6.37
C PHE A 110 2.51 9.38 -6.87
N VAL A 111 2.02 10.55 -7.26
CA VAL A 111 2.82 11.65 -7.79
C VAL A 111 2.71 12.82 -6.82
N ARG A 112 3.86 13.27 -6.29
CA ARG A 112 3.89 14.46 -5.44
C ARG A 112 3.46 15.68 -6.26
N LYS A 113 2.48 16.42 -5.74
CA LYS A 113 2.15 17.73 -6.33
C LYS A 113 3.25 18.74 -5.96
N PRO A 114 3.70 19.56 -6.92
CA PRO A 114 4.59 20.68 -6.62
C PRO A 114 3.95 21.69 -5.68
#